data_AF-A0A7C7VSP5-F1
#
_entry.id   AF-A0A7C7VSP5-F1
#
_cell.length_a   1.000
_cell.length_b   1.000
_cell.length_c   1.000
_cell.angle_alpha   90.00
_cell.angle_beta   90.00
_cell.angle_gamma   90.00
#
_symmetry.space_group_name_H-M   'P 1'
#
loop_
_entity.id
_entity.type
_entity.pdbx_description
1 polymer ?
#
loop_
_entity_poly.entity_id
_entity_poly.type
_entity_poly.pdbx_seq_one_letter_code
_entity_poly.pdbx_strand_id
1 'polypeptide(L)'
;METKFVSDLSMETKVLGYIVVALIIGLVIGYPIGTMAAPTKVERVEVEVPVEVHPLEGKTIWLGHIGASVTGMEWEEPTIEIALEDVNNYCKSIGLNVTFKAYIECAEGSAVKALEKMQSLYAKGVRFITGMRWSSHCKACLEYANDNDIIMISDGSTSPKIAIPEDNLFRLAPTDLLQGPAMARMLWDYGIRAVAVLQRADDWGDGLYAAFKERFEELGGTIIEYIRYDPEKTEFSAEVSAINDAITQAIQTYGQNAVTVEVIGFEEISIIQATAKDYPSLMSIPWFGNDGYVRSTRLLEEQPDTALAGRHFSTYAGVTKSEVYERFKEKFLPKVGYIPGTYACYLYDSIWIFAKAILETGSTDPKVVKEAIPRVAASYFGASGWCNLNEDGDRAVSIYNIWAVYDPGELPNPEDYEWLYGPGAEQYGPGKPNWVLAGVYDPLSDSVSWFVSIPAKVGLGS
;
A
#
# COMPACT_ATOMS: atom_id res chain seq x y z
N MET A 1 79.03 -43.30 54.42
CA MET A 1 77.97 -43.76 55.35
C MET A 1 76.64 -43.25 54.79
N GLU A 2 76.29 -43.57 53.54
CA GLU A 2 75.65 -44.85 53.15
C GLU A 2 74.59 -45.34 54.16
N THR A 3 73.34 -45.03 53.82
CA THR A 3 72.19 -45.94 53.72
C THR A 3 71.92 -46.89 54.89
N LYS A 4 71.10 -46.43 55.84
CA LYS A 4 70.28 -47.34 56.67
C LYS A 4 69.16 -46.62 57.44
N PHE A 5 68.09 -46.15 56.78
CA PHE A 5 66.92 -45.65 57.54
C PHE A 5 65.53 -45.79 56.90
N VAL A 6 65.37 -46.50 55.77
CA VAL A 6 64.06 -46.57 55.08
C VAL A 6 63.41 -47.97 55.11
N SER A 7 63.89 -48.92 55.93
CA SER A 7 63.33 -50.27 55.93
C SER A 7 62.13 -50.53 56.85
N ASP A 8 61.80 -49.66 57.81
CA ASP A 8 60.74 -49.95 58.81
C ASP A 8 59.64 -48.87 58.92
N LEU A 9 59.01 -48.53 57.80
CA LEU A 9 57.77 -47.73 57.79
C LEU A 9 56.57 -48.64 57.45
N SER A 10 55.54 -48.59 58.30
CA SER A 10 54.31 -49.38 58.15
C SER A 10 53.62 -49.08 56.82
N MET A 11 52.83 -50.04 56.32
CA MET A 11 52.15 -49.94 55.01
C MET A 11 51.31 -48.67 54.89
N GLU A 12 50.71 -48.20 55.99
CA GLU A 12 49.94 -46.95 56.06
C GLU A 12 50.81 -45.71 55.85
N THR A 13 52.04 -45.66 56.38
CA THR A 13 52.93 -44.50 56.19
C THR A 13 53.49 -44.44 54.77
N LYS A 14 53.67 -45.59 54.11
CA LYS A 14 54.08 -45.64 52.70
C LYS A 14 52.94 -45.17 51.79
N VAL A 15 51.71 -45.60 52.05
CA VAL A 15 50.51 -45.15 51.30
C VAL A 15 50.29 -43.65 51.47
N LEU A 16 50.44 -43.12 52.70
CA LEU A 16 50.36 -41.67 52.95
C LEU A 16 51.48 -40.91 52.21
N GLY A 17 52.69 -41.45 52.19
CA GLY A 17 53.81 -40.90 51.41
C GLY A 17 53.52 -40.86 49.91
N TYR A 18 52.94 -41.92 49.34
CA TYR A 18 52.56 -41.95 47.92
C TYR A 18 51.41 -40.98 47.61
N ILE A 19 50.43 -40.81 48.51
CA ILE A 19 49.35 -39.84 48.34
C ILE A 19 49.89 -38.41 48.35
N VAL A 20 50.80 -38.08 49.29
CA VAL A 20 51.43 -36.76 49.36
C VAL A 20 52.28 -36.47 48.12
N VAL A 21 53.06 -37.45 47.65
CA VAL A 21 53.84 -37.32 46.41
C VAL A 21 52.93 -37.15 45.19
N ALA A 22 51.84 -37.91 45.09
CA ALA A 22 50.87 -37.75 44.01
C ALA A 22 50.16 -36.38 44.04
N LEU A 23 49.87 -35.85 45.23
CA LEU A 23 49.32 -34.50 45.41
C LEU A 23 50.31 -33.41 45.00
N ILE A 24 51.59 -33.56 45.37
CA ILE A 24 52.65 -32.62 44.98
C ILE A 24 52.87 -32.67 43.46
N ILE A 25 52.92 -33.86 42.86
CA ILE A 25 53.04 -34.01 41.40
C ILE A 25 51.80 -33.43 40.70
N GLY A 26 50.61 -33.69 41.23
CA GLY A 26 49.36 -33.11 40.73
C GLY A 26 49.34 -31.58 40.79
N LEU A 27 49.89 -30.98 41.86
CA LEU A 27 50.04 -29.53 41.98
C LEU A 27 51.13 -28.97 41.06
N VAL A 28 52.27 -29.66 40.93
CA VAL A 28 53.41 -29.24 40.10
C VAL A 28 53.10 -29.34 38.60
N ILE A 29 52.29 -30.32 38.18
CA ILE A 29 51.85 -30.49 36.79
C ILE A 29 50.58 -29.66 36.52
N GLY A 30 49.65 -29.61 37.48
CA GLY A 30 48.38 -28.88 37.34
C GLY A 30 48.55 -27.37 37.31
N TYR A 31 49.54 -26.82 38.03
CA TYR A 31 49.81 -25.38 38.05
C TYR A 31 50.22 -24.81 36.67
N PRO A 32 51.21 -25.35 35.95
CA PRO A 32 51.58 -24.85 34.63
C PRO A 32 50.46 -25.04 33.59
N ILE A 33 49.73 -26.15 33.61
CA ILE A 33 48.58 -26.38 32.71
C ILE A 33 47.46 -25.37 32.99
N GLY A 34 47.15 -25.09 34.25
CA GLY A 34 46.17 -24.08 34.64
C GLY A 34 46.57 -22.66 34.22
N THR A 35 47.86 -22.33 34.20
CA THR A 35 48.36 -21.03 33.71
C THR A 35 48.40 -20.93 32.18
N MET A 36 48.55 -22.04 31.46
CA MET A 36 48.50 -22.08 29.99
C MET A 36 47.06 -22.12 29.45
N ALA A 37 46.10 -22.64 30.23
CA ALA A 37 44.68 -22.66 29.91
C ALA A 37 43.90 -21.47 30.50
N ALA A 38 44.57 -20.55 31.20
CA ALA A 38 43.97 -19.30 31.64
C ALA A 38 43.66 -18.45 30.40
N PRO A 39 42.40 -17.99 30.21
CA PRO A 39 42.07 -17.12 29.10
C PRO A 39 42.98 -15.88 29.16
N THR A 40 43.57 -15.52 28.02
CA THR A 40 44.36 -14.30 27.88
C THR A 40 43.57 -13.14 28.45
N LYS A 41 44.21 -12.35 29.33
CA LYS A 41 43.63 -11.13 29.91
C LYS A 41 43.03 -10.32 28.76
N VAL A 42 41.70 -10.21 28.73
CA VAL A 42 41.00 -9.37 27.77
C VAL A 42 41.42 -7.94 28.08
N GLU A 43 42.31 -7.36 27.28
CA GLU A 43 42.48 -5.92 27.27
C GLU A 43 41.15 -5.33 26.79
N ARG A 44 40.35 -4.81 27.73
CA ARG A 44 39.24 -3.93 27.40
C ARG A 44 39.86 -2.68 26.79
N VAL A 45 39.87 -2.62 25.47
CA VAL A 45 39.96 -1.34 24.77
C VAL A 45 38.62 -0.66 25.03
N GLU A 46 38.57 0.24 26.01
CA GLU A 46 37.48 1.19 26.13
C GLU A 46 37.57 2.12 24.91
N VAL A 47 36.83 1.77 23.86
CA VAL A 47 36.61 2.68 22.75
C VAL A 47 35.55 3.67 23.22
N GLU A 48 35.97 4.86 23.61
CA GLU A 48 35.06 6.00 23.73
C GLU A 48 34.52 6.30 22.32
N VAL A 49 33.36 5.74 21.98
CA VAL A 49 32.60 6.18 20.81
C VAL A 49 31.82 7.42 21.25
N PRO A 50 32.14 8.63 20.75
CA PRO A 50 31.32 9.80 21.04
C PRO A 50 29.92 9.53 20.46
N VAL A 51 28.95 9.26 21.33
CA VAL A 51 27.54 9.21 20.95
C VAL A 51 27.10 10.66 20.79
N GLU A 52 26.90 11.10 19.56
CA GLU A 52 26.36 12.43 19.27
C GLU A 52 24.98 12.54 19.91
N VAL A 53 24.85 13.41 20.90
CA VAL A 53 23.57 13.68 21.56
C VAL A 53 22.78 14.60 20.64
N HIS A 54 21.66 14.10 20.09
CA HIS A 54 20.84 14.75 19.05
C HIS A 54 21.55 14.92 17.68
N PRO A 55 21.84 13.83 16.96
CA PRO A 55 22.54 13.86 15.67
C PRO A 55 21.81 14.63 14.55
N LEU A 56 20.55 15.01 14.78
CA LEU A 56 19.71 15.78 13.86
C LEU A 56 19.53 17.25 14.27
N GLU A 57 20.16 17.68 15.37
CA GLU A 57 19.99 19.03 15.92
C GLU A 57 20.28 20.13 14.90
N GLY A 58 19.32 21.04 14.71
CA GLY A 58 19.38 22.15 13.76
C GLY A 58 19.31 21.77 12.29
N LYS A 59 19.19 20.48 11.93
CA LYS A 59 19.18 20.04 10.54
C LYS A 59 17.83 20.27 9.86
N THR A 60 17.89 20.61 8.57
CA THR A 60 16.73 20.52 7.67
C THR A 60 16.84 19.25 6.85
N ILE A 61 15.85 18.38 6.94
CA ILE A 61 15.74 17.13 6.21
C ILE A 61 14.89 17.38 4.95
N TRP A 62 15.47 17.10 3.78
CA TRP A 62 14.81 17.27 2.49
C TRP A 62 14.32 15.93 1.95
N LEU A 63 13.01 15.80 1.84
CA LEU A 63 12.34 14.73 1.11
C LEU A 63 12.16 15.14 -0.36
N GLY A 64 11.97 14.15 -1.21
CA GLY A 64 11.47 14.32 -2.57
C GLY A 64 10.02 13.86 -2.66
N HIS A 65 9.27 14.50 -3.53
CA HIS A 65 7.99 13.99 -4.01
C HIS A 65 7.95 14.05 -5.53
N ILE A 66 7.52 12.97 -6.17
CA ILE A 66 7.30 12.92 -7.61
C ILE A 66 5.84 12.54 -7.86
N GLY A 67 5.00 13.55 -8.14
CA GLY A 67 3.60 13.35 -8.47
C GLY A 67 3.43 12.69 -9.83
N ALA A 68 2.40 11.86 -9.99
CA ALA A 68 2.24 11.08 -11.22
C ALA A 68 1.68 11.90 -12.38
N SER A 69 0.69 12.77 -12.14
CA SER A 69 0.03 13.57 -13.18
C SER A 69 -0.19 15.01 -12.70
N VAL A 70 -0.33 15.94 -13.63
CA VAL A 70 -0.62 17.35 -13.30
C VAL A 70 -1.92 17.47 -12.50
N THR A 71 -2.95 16.72 -12.88
CA THR A 71 -4.23 16.66 -12.15
C THR A 71 -4.09 16.09 -10.75
N GLY A 72 -3.17 15.14 -10.53
CA GLY A 72 -2.90 14.59 -9.20
C GLY A 72 -2.32 15.62 -8.24
N MET A 73 -1.55 16.58 -8.76
CA MET A 73 -0.91 17.62 -7.94
C MET A 73 -1.92 18.45 -7.13
N GLU A 74 -3.16 18.59 -7.62
CA GLU A 74 -4.22 19.36 -6.97
C GLU A 74 -4.54 18.87 -5.54
N TRP A 75 -4.36 17.57 -5.28
CA TRP A 75 -4.50 16.99 -3.94
C TRP A 75 -3.17 16.54 -3.32
N GLU A 76 -2.16 16.21 -4.14
CA GLU A 76 -0.84 15.78 -3.66
C GLU A 76 -0.12 16.94 -2.93
N GLU A 77 -0.12 18.17 -3.48
CA GLU A 77 0.56 19.32 -2.84
C GLU A 77 -0.06 19.69 -1.48
N PRO A 78 -1.40 19.85 -1.34
CA PRO A 78 -2.02 20.07 -0.04
C PRO A 78 -1.73 18.94 0.97
N THR A 79 -1.70 17.68 0.51
CA THR A 79 -1.38 16.53 1.36
C THR A 79 0.03 16.63 1.94
N ILE A 80 1.01 16.94 1.09
CA ILE A 80 2.41 17.10 1.49
C ILE A 80 2.56 18.26 2.47
N GLU A 81 1.91 19.40 2.20
CA GLU A 81 1.91 20.55 3.09
C GLU A 81 1.39 20.18 4.49
N ILE A 82 0.23 19.53 4.56
CA ILE A 82 -0.38 19.12 5.83
C ILE A 82 0.51 18.11 6.57
N ALA A 83 1.03 17.10 5.88
CA ALA A 83 1.88 16.09 6.50
C ALA A 83 3.19 16.69 7.05
N LEU A 84 3.86 17.56 6.29
CA LEU A 84 5.06 18.25 6.75
C LEU A 84 4.78 19.21 7.91
N GLU A 85 3.65 19.91 7.89
CA GLU A 85 3.21 20.75 9.01
C GLU A 85 3.05 19.90 10.28
N ASP A 86 2.35 18.78 10.19
CA ASP A 86 2.09 17.88 11.31
C ASP A 86 3.38 17.23 11.85
N VAL A 87 4.27 16.76 10.97
CA VAL A 87 5.59 16.22 11.35
C VAL A 87 6.43 17.28 12.08
N ASN A 88 6.49 18.50 11.54
CA ASN A 88 7.26 19.58 12.14
C ASN A 88 6.68 20.05 13.49
N ASN A 89 5.35 20.07 13.61
CA ASN A 89 4.69 20.38 14.87
C ASN A 89 4.91 19.28 15.92
N TYR A 90 4.94 18.02 15.50
CA TYR A 90 5.33 16.91 16.36
C TYR A 90 6.77 17.05 16.85
N CYS A 91 7.73 17.32 15.96
CA CYS A 91 9.13 17.53 16.37
C CYS A 91 9.24 18.63 17.44
N LYS A 92 8.56 19.77 17.24
CA LYS A 92 8.51 20.85 18.23
C LYS A 92 7.88 20.42 19.56
N SER A 93 6.79 19.65 19.53
CA SER A 93 6.07 19.26 20.75
C SER A 93 6.88 18.30 21.63
N ILE A 94 7.78 17.52 21.03
CA ILE A 94 8.72 16.65 21.74
C ILE A 94 10.11 17.28 21.94
N GLY A 95 10.28 18.56 21.61
CA GLY A 95 11.52 19.30 21.85
C GLY A 95 12.68 18.97 20.90
N LEU A 96 12.41 18.36 19.74
CA LEU A 96 13.44 18.11 18.72
C LEU A 96 13.55 19.31 17.77
N ASN A 97 14.75 19.87 17.68
CA ASN A 97 15.07 20.94 16.74
C ASN A 97 15.51 20.36 15.39
N VAL A 98 14.54 19.88 14.62
CA VAL A 98 14.73 19.36 13.26
C VAL A 98 13.55 19.82 12.41
N THR A 99 13.80 20.11 11.13
CA THR A 99 12.75 20.57 10.21
C THR A 99 12.71 19.69 8.97
N PHE A 100 11.53 19.20 8.61
CA PHE A 100 11.29 18.47 7.37
C PHE A 100 10.72 19.41 6.30
N LYS A 101 11.23 19.27 5.07
CA LYS A 101 10.77 19.96 3.85
C LYS A 101 10.76 18.98 2.68
N ALA A 102 10.03 19.32 1.62
CA ALA A 102 10.02 18.54 0.39
C ALA A 102 10.34 19.40 -0.84
N TYR A 103 11.07 18.80 -1.79
CA TYR A 103 11.03 19.23 -3.19
C TYR A 103 9.91 18.46 -3.90
N ILE A 104 9.05 19.18 -4.60
CA ILE A 104 7.91 18.62 -5.31
C ILE A 104 8.19 18.72 -6.80
N GLU A 105 8.16 17.59 -7.50
CA GLU A 105 8.27 17.47 -8.95
C GLU A 105 7.06 16.67 -9.47
N CYS A 106 6.76 16.77 -10.76
CA CYS A 106 5.69 16.00 -11.42
C CYS A 106 6.24 15.27 -12.63
N ALA A 107 5.83 14.02 -12.81
CA ALA A 107 6.17 13.18 -13.95
C ALA A 107 5.26 13.42 -15.17
N GLU A 108 4.16 14.17 -15.02
CA GLU A 108 3.22 14.52 -16.10
C GLU A 108 2.73 13.30 -16.89
N GLY A 109 2.53 12.18 -16.21
CA GLY A 109 2.11 10.90 -16.77
C GLY A 109 3.17 10.13 -17.54
N SER A 110 4.43 10.54 -17.50
CA SER A 110 5.52 9.91 -18.24
C SER A 110 6.51 9.19 -17.31
N ALA A 111 6.67 7.89 -17.53
CA ALA A 111 7.69 7.09 -16.85
C ALA A 111 9.13 7.58 -17.12
N VAL A 112 9.39 8.12 -18.31
CA VAL A 112 10.69 8.73 -18.64
C VAL A 112 10.92 9.97 -17.80
N LYS A 113 9.93 10.87 -17.72
CA LYS A 113 10.02 12.07 -16.87
C LYS A 113 10.15 11.70 -15.40
N ALA A 114 9.47 10.65 -14.92
CA ALA A 114 9.62 10.21 -13.53
C ALA A 114 11.09 9.93 -13.17
N LEU A 115 11.82 9.21 -14.04
CA LEU A 115 13.25 8.97 -13.87
C LEU A 115 14.07 10.26 -13.94
N GLU A 116 13.79 11.15 -14.90
CA GLU A 116 14.46 12.46 -14.99
C GLU A 116 14.27 13.30 -13.73
N LYS A 117 13.06 13.29 -13.15
CA LYS A 117 12.73 13.97 -11.89
C LYS A 117 13.47 13.35 -10.71
N MET A 118 13.55 12.02 -10.63
CA MET A 118 14.34 11.34 -9.60
C MET A 118 15.82 11.75 -9.68
N GLN A 119 16.40 11.76 -10.88
CA GLN A 119 17.79 12.17 -11.10
C GLN A 119 18.03 13.63 -10.68
N SER A 120 17.09 14.54 -11.00
CA SER A 120 17.11 15.94 -10.56
C SER A 120 17.09 16.06 -9.03
N LEU A 121 16.20 15.34 -8.35
CA LEU A 121 16.12 15.32 -6.89
C LEU A 121 17.39 14.74 -6.25
N TYR A 122 17.91 13.64 -6.81
CA TYR A 122 19.15 13.02 -6.37
C TYR A 122 20.34 13.98 -6.45
N ALA A 123 20.44 14.76 -7.54
CA ALA A 123 21.45 15.80 -7.73
C ALA A 123 21.35 16.93 -6.69
N LYS A 124 20.17 17.16 -6.10
CA LYS A 124 19.95 18.07 -4.97
C LYS A 124 20.27 17.44 -3.60
N GLY A 125 20.76 16.20 -3.58
CA GLY A 125 21.09 15.48 -2.34
C GLY A 125 19.91 14.74 -1.71
N VAL A 126 18.74 14.67 -2.36
CA VAL A 126 17.60 13.91 -1.86
C VAL A 126 17.89 12.41 -1.96
N ARG A 127 17.51 11.66 -0.91
CA ARG A 127 17.62 10.19 -0.86
C ARG A 127 16.32 9.50 -0.46
N PHE A 128 15.30 10.25 -0.04
CA PHE A 128 14.02 9.73 0.42
C PHE A 128 12.92 10.34 -0.45
N ILE A 129 12.24 9.52 -1.25
CA ILE A 129 11.28 9.98 -2.25
C ILE A 129 9.92 9.35 -1.98
N THR A 130 8.89 10.18 -1.89
CA THR A 130 7.48 9.79 -1.89
C THR A 130 6.88 10.02 -3.28
N GLY A 131 5.67 9.53 -3.54
CA GLY A 131 5.01 9.74 -4.84
C GLY A 131 5.03 8.51 -5.72
N MET A 132 5.14 8.71 -7.03
CA MET A 132 5.18 7.66 -8.04
C MET A 132 3.96 6.73 -7.94
N ARG A 133 2.79 7.33 -7.83
CA ARG A 133 1.49 6.65 -7.75
C ARG A 133 1.28 5.61 -8.84
N TRP A 134 1.91 5.72 -10.00
CA TRP A 134 1.79 4.74 -11.07
C TRP A 134 2.91 3.68 -11.01
N SER A 135 2.52 2.42 -11.14
CA SER A 135 3.46 1.28 -11.18
C SER A 135 4.54 1.45 -12.27
N SER A 136 4.20 2.07 -13.40
CA SER A 136 5.15 2.38 -14.47
C SER A 136 6.23 3.39 -14.06
N HIS A 137 5.90 4.36 -13.20
CA HIS A 137 6.86 5.34 -12.68
C HIS A 137 7.83 4.67 -11.71
N CYS A 138 7.32 3.87 -10.77
CA CYS A 138 8.15 3.10 -9.84
C CYS A 138 9.10 2.16 -10.61
N LYS A 139 8.56 1.39 -11.56
CA LYS A 139 9.35 0.47 -12.40
C LYS A 139 10.48 1.17 -13.15
N ALA A 140 10.22 2.34 -13.74
CA ALA A 140 11.22 3.09 -14.49
C ALA A 140 12.32 3.69 -13.59
N CYS A 141 12.04 3.90 -12.31
CA CYS A 141 12.97 4.48 -11.36
C CYS A 141 13.74 3.46 -10.52
N LEU A 142 13.23 2.24 -10.39
CA LEU A 142 13.69 1.28 -9.40
C LEU A 142 15.17 0.88 -9.53
N GLU A 143 15.64 0.59 -10.75
CA GLU A 143 17.05 0.25 -10.99
C GLU A 143 17.97 1.39 -10.55
N TYR A 144 17.66 2.61 -10.96
CA TYR A 144 18.42 3.80 -10.56
C TYR A 144 18.37 4.04 -9.05
N ALA A 145 17.22 3.81 -8.42
CA ALA A 145 17.05 3.96 -6.98
C ALA A 145 17.87 2.95 -6.19
N ASN A 146 17.92 1.69 -6.64
CA ASN A 146 18.75 0.63 -6.08
C ASN A 146 20.24 0.95 -6.18
N ASP A 147 20.70 1.38 -7.36
CA ASP A 147 22.10 1.68 -7.62
C ASP A 147 22.63 2.92 -6.87
N ASN A 148 21.75 3.83 -6.46
CA ASN A 148 22.12 5.12 -5.88
C ASN A 148 21.67 5.30 -4.42
N ASP A 149 21.26 4.22 -3.74
CA ASP A 149 20.78 4.24 -2.35
C ASP A 149 19.65 5.29 -2.15
N ILE A 150 18.70 5.35 -3.09
CA ILE A 150 17.49 6.19 -2.99
C ILE A 150 16.35 5.31 -2.52
N ILE A 151 15.73 5.64 -1.40
CA ILE A 151 14.59 4.92 -0.85
C ILE A 151 13.29 5.57 -1.33
N MET A 152 12.39 4.75 -1.87
CA MET A 152 11.08 5.16 -2.35
C MET A 152 9.99 4.63 -1.42
N ILE A 153 8.99 5.46 -1.12
CA ILE A 153 7.70 4.99 -0.59
C ILE A 153 6.61 5.44 -1.55
N SER A 154 6.04 4.51 -2.30
CA SER A 154 4.95 4.77 -3.23
C SER A 154 3.60 4.87 -2.51
N ASP A 155 2.83 5.90 -2.85
CA ASP A 155 1.47 6.10 -2.34
C ASP A 155 0.38 5.44 -3.20
N GLY A 156 0.72 4.73 -4.27
CA GLY A 156 -0.33 4.18 -5.15
C GLY A 156 0.03 3.10 -6.15
N SER A 157 1.29 2.67 -6.25
CA SER A 157 1.63 1.61 -7.20
C SER A 157 1.20 0.23 -6.69
N THR A 158 0.40 -0.49 -7.49
CA THR A 158 -0.22 -1.76 -7.04
C THR A 158 0.22 -2.99 -7.84
N SER A 159 0.92 -2.82 -8.97
CA SER A 159 1.26 -3.94 -9.87
C SER A 159 2.07 -5.01 -9.13
N PRO A 160 1.73 -6.30 -9.22
CA PRO A 160 2.51 -7.38 -8.63
C PRO A 160 3.89 -7.53 -9.25
N LYS A 161 4.11 -7.01 -10.47
CA LYS A 161 5.38 -7.12 -11.21
C LYS A 161 6.53 -6.33 -10.58
N ILE A 162 6.24 -5.46 -9.62
CA ILE A 162 7.21 -4.65 -8.89
C ILE A 162 7.21 -4.96 -7.38
N ALA A 163 6.64 -6.10 -6.98
CA ALA A 163 6.84 -6.67 -5.64
C ALA A 163 8.18 -7.42 -5.66
N ILE A 164 9.25 -6.79 -5.15
CA ILE A 164 10.60 -7.36 -5.19
C ILE A 164 11.21 -7.30 -3.79
N PRO A 165 11.56 -8.45 -3.17
CA PRO A 165 12.19 -8.46 -1.87
C PRO A 165 13.48 -7.65 -1.82
N GLU A 166 13.69 -6.95 -0.70
CA GLU A 166 14.93 -6.24 -0.37
C GLU A 166 15.36 -5.13 -1.34
N ASP A 167 14.49 -4.70 -2.27
CA ASP A 167 14.75 -3.54 -3.12
C ASP A 167 14.57 -2.22 -2.33
N ASN A 168 14.73 -1.07 -3.00
CA ASN A 168 14.56 0.24 -2.36
C ASN A 168 13.14 0.83 -2.52
N LEU A 169 12.13 0.01 -2.86
CA LEU A 169 10.74 0.40 -3.01
C LEU A 169 9.90 -0.17 -1.87
N PHE A 170 9.25 0.72 -1.13
CA PHE A 170 8.16 0.34 -0.25
C PHE A 170 6.84 0.86 -0.82
N ARG A 171 5.74 0.15 -0.58
CA ARG A 171 4.43 0.51 -1.13
C ARG A 171 3.36 0.48 -0.05
N LEU A 172 2.72 1.63 0.17
CA LEU A 172 1.59 1.70 1.12
C LEU A 172 0.25 1.37 0.48
N ALA A 173 0.19 1.45 -0.85
CA ALA A 173 -0.92 0.88 -1.60
C ALA A 173 -0.82 -0.65 -1.60
N PRO A 174 -1.91 -1.37 -1.28
CA PRO A 174 -1.94 -2.82 -1.36
C PRO A 174 -1.82 -3.27 -2.82
N THR A 175 -1.22 -4.44 -3.03
CA THR A 175 -1.01 -4.95 -4.39
C THR A 175 -2.29 -5.45 -5.03
N ASP A 176 -2.30 -5.56 -6.35
CA ASP A 176 -3.45 -6.09 -7.10
C ASP A 176 -3.76 -7.56 -6.74
N LEU A 177 -2.82 -8.28 -6.11
CA LEU A 177 -3.05 -9.63 -5.55
C LEU A 177 -4.06 -9.61 -4.39
N LEU A 178 -4.26 -8.45 -3.75
CA LEU A 178 -5.30 -8.26 -2.73
C LEU A 178 -6.59 -7.70 -3.35
N GLN A 179 -6.50 -6.81 -4.34
CA GLN A 179 -7.67 -6.17 -4.95
C GLN A 179 -8.42 -7.09 -5.92
N GLY A 180 -7.71 -7.83 -6.78
CA GLY A 180 -8.32 -8.72 -7.75
C GLY A 180 -9.30 -9.71 -7.10
N PRO A 181 -8.91 -10.38 -6.00
CA PRO A 181 -9.84 -11.22 -5.26
C PRO A 181 -11.03 -10.48 -4.64
N ALA A 182 -10.82 -9.24 -4.15
CA ALA A 182 -11.90 -8.40 -3.64
C ALA A 182 -12.91 -8.03 -4.75
N MET A 183 -12.43 -7.73 -5.96
CA MET A 183 -13.27 -7.47 -7.13
C MET A 183 -14.10 -8.71 -7.51
N ALA A 184 -13.46 -9.89 -7.55
CA ALA A 184 -14.16 -11.14 -7.84
C ALA A 184 -15.24 -11.45 -6.78
N ARG A 185 -14.94 -11.24 -5.49
CA ARG A 185 -15.94 -11.41 -4.40
C ARG A 185 -17.05 -10.38 -4.47
N MET A 186 -16.74 -9.12 -4.81
CA MET A 186 -17.74 -8.08 -5.05
C MET A 186 -18.77 -8.53 -6.08
N LEU A 187 -18.35 -9.00 -7.25
CA LEU A 187 -19.26 -9.51 -8.29
C LEU A 187 -20.02 -10.74 -7.80
N TRP A 188 -19.31 -11.71 -7.22
CA TRP A 188 -19.91 -12.98 -6.82
C TRP A 188 -21.00 -12.83 -5.75
N ASP A 189 -20.73 -12.04 -4.71
CA ASP A 189 -21.64 -11.81 -3.60
C ASP A 189 -22.78 -10.86 -3.97
N TYR A 190 -22.59 -10.00 -4.98
CA TYR A 190 -23.67 -9.25 -5.62
C TYR A 190 -24.66 -10.19 -6.37
N GLY A 191 -24.17 -11.33 -6.88
CA GLY A 191 -24.97 -12.30 -7.63
C GLY A 191 -24.57 -12.45 -9.10
N ILE A 192 -23.51 -11.79 -9.54
CA ILE A 192 -22.99 -11.90 -10.89
C ILE A 192 -22.34 -13.27 -11.10
N ARG A 193 -22.58 -13.86 -12.27
CA ARG A 193 -22.04 -15.16 -12.69
C ARG A 193 -21.34 -15.10 -14.05
N ALA A 194 -21.70 -14.14 -14.90
CA ALA A 194 -21.07 -13.91 -16.18
C ALA A 194 -20.63 -12.44 -16.31
N VAL A 195 -19.41 -12.20 -16.78
CA VAL A 195 -18.83 -10.86 -16.88
C VAL A 195 -18.11 -10.64 -18.21
N ALA A 196 -18.39 -9.52 -18.85
CA ALA A 196 -17.60 -9.02 -19.97
C ALA A 196 -16.56 -8.03 -19.42
N VAL A 197 -15.29 -8.17 -19.81
CA VAL A 197 -14.19 -7.39 -19.24
C VAL A 197 -13.61 -6.43 -20.28
N LEU A 198 -13.50 -5.16 -19.90
CA LEU A 198 -12.74 -4.13 -20.63
C LEU A 198 -11.49 -3.78 -19.81
N GLN A 199 -10.31 -4.00 -20.38
CA GLN A 199 -9.04 -3.84 -19.68
C GLN A 199 -8.07 -2.90 -20.41
N ARG A 200 -7.54 -1.91 -19.71
CA ARG A 200 -6.39 -1.12 -20.17
C ARG A 200 -5.18 -2.02 -20.47
N ALA A 201 -4.52 -1.75 -21.59
CA ALA A 201 -3.34 -2.48 -22.08
C ALA A 201 -2.01 -2.01 -21.46
N ASP A 202 -1.83 -2.16 -20.15
CA ASP A 202 -0.56 -1.90 -19.47
C ASP A 202 -0.24 -2.92 -18.35
N ASP A 203 0.95 -2.79 -17.74
CA ASP A 203 1.42 -3.72 -16.70
C ASP A 203 0.54 -3.75 -15.45
N TRP A 204 -0.16 -2.66 -15.15
CA TRP A 204 -1.10 -2.57 -14.03
C TRP A 204 -2.40 -3.30 -14.38
N GLY A 205 -3.03 -2.95 -15.51
CA GLY A 205 -4.25 -3.59 -15.96
C GLY A 205 -4.09 -5.09 -16.17
N ASP A 206 -2.93 -5.53 -16.69
CA ASP A 206 -2.63 -6.95 -16.88
C ASP A 206 -2.52 -7.70 -15.54
N GLY A 207 -1.90 -7.07 -14.54
CA GLY A 207 -1.75 -7.65 -13.19
C GLY A 207 -3.08 -7.77 -12.47
N LEU A 208 -3.87 -6.69 -12.48
CA LEU A 208 -5.19 -6.66 -11.84
C LEU A 208 -6.17 -7.63 -12.50
N TYR A 209 -6.21 -7.66 -13.83
CA TYR A 209 -7.06 -8.61 -14.55
C TYR A 209 -6.68 -10.06 -14.26
N ALA A 210 -5.39 -10.39 -14.23
CA ALA A 210 -4.95 -11.76 -13.94
C ALA A 210 -5.43 -12.22 -12.56
N ALA A 211 -5.23 -11.40 -11.52
CA ALA A 211 -5.67 -11.71 -10.15
C ALA A 211 -7.21 -11.78 -10.04
N PHE A 212 -7.94 -10.88 -10.69
CA PHE A 212 -9.40 -10.91 -10.76
C PHE A 212 -9.92 -12.18 -11.45
N LYS A 213 -9.39 -12.48 -12.65
CA LYS A 213 -9.83 -13.60 -13.48
C LYS A 213 -9.66 -14.92 -12.75
N GLU A 214 -8.48 -15.16 -12.18
CA GLU A 214 -8.17 -16.36 -11.42
C GLU A 214 -9.23 -16.55 -10.31
N ARG A 215 -9.44 -15.52 -9.49
CA ARG A 215 -10.40 -15.62 -8.40
C ARG A 215 -11.86 -15.76 -8.87
N PHE A 216 -12.27 -15.04 -9.91
CA PHE A 216 -13.64 -15.08 -10.39
C PHE A 216 -14.00 -16.46 -10.97
N GLU A 217 -13.07 -17.08 -11.70
CA GLU A 217 -13.23 -18.44 -12.21
C GLU A 217 -13.21 -19.50 -11.09
N GLU A 218 -12.37 -19.35 -10.07
CA GLU A 218 -12.39 -20.21 -8.88
C GLU A 218 -13.74 -20.25 -8.17
N LEU A 219 -14.43 -19.10 -8.12
CA LEU A 219 -15.77 -18.99 -7.53
C LEU A 219 -16.84 -19.65 -8.42
N GLY A 220 -16.52 -19.95 -9.68
CA GLY A 220 -17.45 -20.49 -10.68
C GLY A 220 -18.04 -19.43 -11.63
N GLY A 221 -17.46 -18.23 -11.66
CA GLY A 221 -17.79 -17.18 -12.61
C GLY A 221 -17.26 -17.47 -14.02
N THR A 222 -17.85 -16.84 -15.03
CA THR A 222 -17.46 -16.98 -16.44
C THR A 222 -17.11 -15.63 -17.06
N ILE A 223 -15.93 -15.53 -17.68
CA ILE A 223 -15.58 -14.39 -18.55
C ILE A 223 -16.22 -14.64 -19.93
N ILE A 224 -17.26 -13.88 -20.28
CA ILE A 224 -18.01 -14.06 -21.53
C ILE A 224 -17.40 -13.30 -22.71
N GLU A 225 -16.64 -12.26 -22.44
CA GLU A 225 -15.90 -11.46 -23.41
C GLU A 225 -14.73 -10.77 -22.70
N TYR A 226 -13.60 -10.64 -23.38
CA TYR A 226 -12.40 -10.00 -22.84
C TYR A 226 -11.76 -9.13 -23.92
N ILE A 227 -11.81 -7.82 -23.69
CA ILE A 227 -11.27 -6.82 -24.61
C ILE A 227 -10.19 -6.02 -23.89
N ARG A 228 -8.99 -6.08 -24.46
CA ARG A 228 -7.84 -5.27 -24.02
C ARG A 228 -7.68 -4.06 -24.94
N TYR A 229 -7.70 -2.85 -24.42
CA TYR A 229 -7.67 -1.59 -25.19
C TYR A 229 -6.41 -0.75 -24.93
N ASP A 230 -6.00 0.02 -25.93
CA ASP A 230 -4.85 0.94 -25.83
C ASP A 230 -5.14 2.10 -24.86
N PRO A 231 -4.33 2.34 -23.81
CA PRO A 231 -4.47 3.46 -22.89
C PRO A 231 -4.60 4.85 -23.55
N GLU A 232 -4.00 5.03 -24.73
CA GLU A 232 -3.99 6.31 -25.46
C GLU A 232 -5.23 6.50 -26.35
N LYS A 233 -6.13 5.51 -26.38
CA LYS A 233 -7.33 5.55 -27.20
C LYS A 233 -8.33 6.56 -26.64
N THR A 234 -8.90 7.37 -27.54
CA THR A 234 -9.86 8.42 -27.19
C THR A 234 -11.30 8.11 -27.61
N GLU A 235 -11.56 6.94 -28.20
CA GLU A 235 -12.86 6.54 -28.75
C GLU A 235 -13.06 5.03 -28.55
N PHE A 236 -14.23 4.57 -28.11
CA PHE A 236 -14.44 3.17 -27.67
C PHE A 236 -15.61 2.45 -28.37
N SER A 237 -16.08 2.95 -29.52
CA SER A 237 -17.30 2.44 -30.17
C SER A 237 -17.25 0.97 -30.55
N ALA A 238 -16.08 0.47 -31.00
CA ALA A 238 -15.94 -0.92 -31.40
C ALA A 238 -15.95 -1.86 -30.18
N GLU A 239 -15.23 -1.49 -29.13
CA GLU A 239 -15.16 -2.21 -27.87
C GLU A 239 -16.54 -2.29 -27.20
N VAL A 240 -17.24 -1.16 -27.10
CA VAL A 240 -18.58 -1.09 -26.49
C VAL A 240 -19.60 -1.90 -27.30
N SER A 241 -19.54 -1.87 -28.63
CA SER A 241 -20.42 -2.70 -29.47
C SER A 241 -20.20 -4.21 -29.22
N ALA A 242 -18.95 -4.66 -29.17
CA ALA A 242 -18.64 -6.07 -28.92
C ALA A 242 -19.08 -6.52 -27.51
N ILE A 243 -18.85 -5.67 -26.50
CA ILE A 243 -19.34 -5.92 -25.13
C ILE A 243 -20.87 -5.99 -25.11
N ASN A 244 -21.58 -5.09 -25.79
CA ASN A 244 -23.04 -5.15 -25.88
C ASN A 244 -23.54 -6.47 -26.47
N ASP A 245 -22.90 -6.96 -27.54
CA ASP A 245 -23.31 -8.20 -28.20
C ASP A 245 -23.13 -9.41 -27.27
N ALA A 246 -22.01 -9.46 -26.54
CA ALA A 246 -21.74 -10.48 -25.53
C ALA A 246 -22.73 -10.42 -24.36
N ILE A 247 -22.99 -9.22 -23.82
CA ILE A 247 -23.94 -9.00 -22.72
C ILE A 247 -25.35 -9.41 -23.15
N THR A 248 -25.79 -9.02 -24.35
CA THR A 248 -27.13 -9.34 -24.85
C THR A 248 -27.35 -10.86 -24.96
N GLN A 249 -26.33 -11.60 -25.39
CA GLN A 249 -26.37 -13.07 -25.43
C GLN A 249 -26.33 -13.69 -24.03
N ALA A 250 -25.48 -13.16 -23.14
CA ALA A 250 -25.37 -13.65 -21.78
C ALA A 250 -26.65 -13.42 -20.96
N ILE A 251 -27.36 -12.31 -21.16
CA ILE A 251 -28.66 -12.05 -20.50
C ILE A 251 -29.67 -13.16 -20.83
N GLN A 252 -29.66 -13.70 -22.04
CA GLN A 252 -30.55 -14.81 -22.43
C GLN A 252 -30.21 -16.12 -21.71
N THR A 253 -28.95 -16.29 -21.29
CA THR A 253 -28.43 -17.53 -20.69
C THR A 253 -28.47 -17.49 -19.16
N TYR A 254 -27.99 -16.39 -18.58
CA TYR A 254 -27.80 -16.23 -17.13
C TYR A 254 -28.91 -15.39 -16.47
N GLY A 255 -29.66 -14.63 -17.26
CA GLY A 255 -30.58 -13.61 -16.76
C GLY A 255 -29.88 -12.28 -16.45
N GLN A 256 -30.62 -11.18 -16.59
CA GLN A 256 -30.09 -9.81 -16.47
C GLN A 256 -29.36 -9.54 -15.15
N ASN A 257 -29.87 -10.07 -14.03
CA ASN A 257 -29.31 -9.80 -12.69
C ASN A 257 -28.00 -10.58 -12.40
N ALA A 258 -27.58 -11.47 -13.30
CA ALA A 258 -26.38 -12.30 -13.13
C ALA A 258 -25.27 -11.97 -14.14
N VAL A 259 -25.45 -10.90 -14.94
CA VAL A 259 -24.54 -10.50 -16.02
C VAL A 259 -24.08 -9.06 -15.78
N THR A 260 -22.80 -8.77 -16.02
CA THR A 260 -22.26 -7.41 -15.87
C THR A 260 -21.10 -7.12 -16.82
N VAL A 261 -20.71 -5.84 -16.88
CA VAL A 261 -19.40 -5.39 -17.39
C VAL A 261 -18.48 -5.08 -16.22
N GLU A 262 -17.21 -5.50 -16.32
CA GLU A 262 -16.11 -5.12 -15.43
C GLU A 262 -15.11 -4.26 -16.21
N VAL A 263 -14.81 -3.07 -15.70
CA VAL A 263 -13.88 -2.13 -16.35
C VAL A 263 -12.63 -1.96 -15.49
N ILE A 264 -11.49 -2.34 -16.05
CA ILE A 264 -10.15 -2.07 -15.52
C ILE A 264 -9.57 -0.89 -16.30
N GLY A 265 -9.57 0.28 -15.68
CA GLY A 265 -9.30 1.57 -16.32
C GLY A 265 -9.34 2.77 -15.36
N PHE A 266 -9.08 3.96 -15.90
CA PHE A 266 -9.17 5.27 -15.23
C PHE A 266 -10.36 6.08 -15.78
N GLU A 267 -10.16 7.39 -15.98
CA GLU A 267 -11.17 8.37 -16.39
C GLU A 267 -11.76 8.16 -17.80
N GLU A 268 -11.18 7.29 -18.62
CA GLU A 268 -11.76 6.88 -19.90
C GLU A 268 -13.13 6.19 -19.74
N ILE A 269 -13.50 5.76 -18.52
CA ILE A 269 -14.86 5.29 -18.21
C ILE A 269 -15.93 6.29 -18.65
N SER A 270 -15.67 7.61 -18.55
CA SER A 270 -16.61 8.64 -19.01
C SER A 270 -16.87 8.52 -20.53
N ILE A 271 -15.82 8.30 -21.33
CA ILE A 271 -15.93 8.16 -22.79
C ILE A 271 -16.60 6.84 -23.16
N ILE A 272 -16.26 5.75 -22.45
CA ILE A 272 -16.89 4.44 -22.61
C ILE A 272 -18.40 4.56 -22.33
N GLN A 273 -18.79 5.22 -21.23
CA GLN A 273 -20.20 5.42 -20.87
C GLN A 273 -20.94 6.35 -21.84
N ALA A 274 -20.28 7.35 -22.41
CA ALA A 274 -20.84 8.21 -23.45
C ALA A 274 -21.28 7.43 -24.69
N THR A 275 -20.60 6.33 -24.98
CA THR A 275 -20.94 5.39 -26.07
C THR A 275 -21.95 4.34 -25.60
N ALA A 276 -21.80 3.82 -24.38
CA ALA A 276 -22.66 2.75 -23.85
C ALA A 276 -24.14 3.16 -23.74
N LYS A 277 -24.43 4.46 -23.61
CA LYS A 277 -25.80 5.01 -23.54
C LYS A 277 -26.70 4.61 -24.71
N ASP A 278 -26.11 4.34 -25.88
CA ASP A 278 -26.86 3.98 -27.09
C ASP A 278 -27.30 2.50 -27.10
N TYR A 279 -26.90 1.72 -26.08
CA TYR A 279 -27.16 0.30 -25.95
C TYR A 279 -28.05 -0.01 -24.72
N PRO A 280 -29.37 -0.25 -24.91
CA PRO A 280 -30.29 -0.49 -23.80
C PRO A 280 -29.90 -1.66 -22.88
N SER A 281 -29.31 -2.72 -23.43
CA SER A 281 -28.81 -3.86 -22.64
C SER A 281 -27.78 -3.41 -21.61
N LEU A 282 -26.83 -2.54 -22.01
CA LEU A 282 -25.78 -2.03 -21.14
C LEU A 282 -26.30 -1.07 -20.06
N MET A 283 -27.41 -0.37 -20.32
CA MET A 283 -28.07 0.53 -19.35
C MET A 283 -29.00 -0.20 -18.38
N SER A 284 -29.23 -1.50 -18.60
CA SER A 284 -30.11 -2.33 -17.78
C SER A 284 -29.39 -3.17 -16.73
N ILE A 285 -28.05 -3.15 -16.73
CA ILE A 285 -27.20 -3.92 -15.83
C ILE A 285 -26.35 -2.96 -14.99
N PRO A 286 -25.95 -3.37 -13.77
CA PRO A 286 -24.89 -2.66 -13.08
C PRO A 286 -23.58 -2.73 -13.89
N TRP A 287 -22.66 -1.84 -13.56
CA TRP A 287 -21.28 -1.84 -14.03
C TRP A 287 -20.37 -1.96 -12.83
N PHE A 288 -19.26 -2.68 -13.00
CA PHE A 288 -18.27 -2.87 -11.95
C PHE A 288 -16.88 -2.41 -12.43
N GLY A 289 -16.03 -2.09 -11.47
CA GLY A 289 -14.69 -1.61 -11.73
C GLY A 289 -13.78 -1.56 -10.52
N ASN A 290 -12.81 -0.67 -10.62
CA ASN A 290 -11.61 -0.66 -9.81
C ASN A 290 -11.33 0.74 -9.22
N ASP A 291 -10.26 0.82 -8.44
CA ASP A 291 -9.78 2.00 -7.74
C ASP A 291 -9.33 3.14 -8.66
N GLY A 292 -9.09 2.85 -9.94
CA GLY A 292 -8.66 3.79 -10.96
C GLY A 292 -9.70 4.83 -11.39
N TYR A 293 -10.99 4.55 -11.25
CA TYR A 293 -12.05 5.53 -11.56
C TYR A 293 -13.11 5.67 -10.45
N VAL A 294 -13.00 4.88 -9.39
CA VAL A 294 -13.86 5.04 -8.21
C VAL A 294 -13.77 6.49 -7.71
N ARG A 295 -14.91 7.07 -7.33
CA ARG A 295 -15.00 8.48 -6.93
C ARG A 295 -14.65 9.49 -8.03
N SER A 296 -14.60 9.08 -9.31
CA SER A 296 -14.47 10.01 -10.46
C SER A 296 -15.62 11.02 -10.44
N THR A 297 -15.27 12.31 -10.32
CA THR A 297 -16.22 13.42 -10.48
C THR A 297 -16.58 13.63 -11.94
N ARG A 298 -15.62 13.40 -12.85
CA ARG A 298 -15.81 13.53 -14.29
C ARG A 298 -16.90 12.60 -14.82
N LEU A 299 -16.96 11.35 -14.36
CA LEU A 299 -18.04 10.43 -14.72
C LEU A 299 -19.41 10.99 -14.32
N LEU A 300 -19.52 11.56 -13.12
CA LEU A 300 -20.76 12.15 -12.62
C LEU A 300 -21.15 13.44 -13.36
N GLU A 301 -20.17 14.25 -13.74
CA GLU A 301 -20.39 15.53 -14.42
C GLU A 301 -20.69 15.37 -15.91
N GLU A 302 -19.94 14.52 -16.60
CA GLU A 302 -20.05 14.32 -18.05
C GLU A 302 -21.13 13.29 -18.41
N GLN A 303 -21.35 12.27 -17.58
CA GLN A 303 -22.26 11.15 -17.87
C GLN A 303 -23.21 10.79 -16.69
N PRO A 304 -23.93 11.75 -16.10
CA PRO A 304 -24.76 11.51 -14.91
C PRO A 304 -25.82 10.43 -15.11
N ASP A 305 -26.49 10.41 -16.26
CA ASP A 305 -27.61 9.48 -16.53
C ASP A 305 -27.14 8.03 -16.63
N THR A 306 -26.04 7.78 -17.35
CA THR A 306 -25.48 6.42 -17.48
C THR A 306 -24.75 5.99 -16.22
N ALA A 307 -24.13 6.92 -15.48
CA ALA A 307 -23.56 6.65 -14.17
C ALA A 307 -24.64 6.15 -13.18
N LEU A 308 -25.81 6.80 -13.16
CA LEU A 308 -26.97 6.35 -12.38
C LEU A 308 -27.51 5.01 -12.86
N ALA A 309 -27.74 4.87 -14.18
CA ALA A 309 -28.29 3.64 -14.75
C ALA A 309 -27.41 2.42 -14.46
N GLY A 310 -26.09 2.57 -14.60
CA GLY A 310 -25.11 1.52 -14.36
C GLY A 310 -24.77 1.30 -12.88
N ARG A 311 -25.23 2.15 -11.95
CA ARG A 311 -24.93 2.06 -10.50
C ARG A 311 -23.47 1.69 -10.20
N HIS A 312 -22.52 2.30 -10.93
CA HIS A 312 -21.12 1.84 -11.02
C HIS A 312 -20.52 1.44 -9.69
N PHE A 313 -20.31 0.14 -9.44
CA PHE A 313 -19.69 -0.40 -8.24
C PHE A 313 -18.17 -0.49 -8.44
N SER A 314 -17.37 -0.10 -7.48
CA SER A 314 -15.91 -0.18 -7.61
C SER A 314 -15.24 -0.43 -6.28
N THR A 315 -14.21 -1.28 -6.30
CA THR A 315 -13.36 -1.49 -5.13
C THR A 315 -12.46 -0.28 -4.90
N TYR A 316 -12.26 0.07 -3.64
CA TYR A 316 -11.30 1.08 -3.22
C TYR A 316 -10.69 0.63 -1.91
N ALA A 317 -9.35 0.64 -1.79
CA ALA A 317 -8.72 0.23 -0.54
C ALA A 317 -9.29 1.07 0.62
N GLY A 318 -9.77 0.39 1.67
CA GLY A 318 -10.49 1.04 2.75
C GLY A 318 -9.56 1.78 3.69
N VAL A 319 -10.02 2.93 4.18
CA VAL A 319 -9.32 3.71 5.21
C VAL A 319 -9.97 3.46 6.56
N THR A 320 -9.14 3.24 7.59
CA THR A 320 -9.66 3.08 8.96
C THR A 320 -10.08 4.43 9.53
N LYS A 321 -11.37 4.59 9.82
CA LYS A 321 -11.86 5.79 10.52
C LYS A 321 -11.17 5.91 11.87
N SER A 322 -10.48 7.02 12.07
CA SER A 322 -9.64 7.25 13.24
C SER A 322 -9.45 8.73 13.50
N GLU A 323 -8.99 9.11 14.69
CA GLU A 323 -8.66 10.50 14.98
C GLU A 323 -7.56 11.06 14.06
N VAL A 324 -6.64 10.22 13.58
CA VAL A 324 -5.60 10.63 12.63
C VAL A 324 -6.23 10.99 11.29
N TYR A 325 -7.11 10.12 10.78
CA TYR A 325 -7.86 10.38 9.54
C TYR A 325 -8.75 11.63 9.67
N GLU A 326 -9.49 11.76 10.77
CA GLU A 326 -10.39 12.90 10.99
C GLU A 326 -9.62 14.24 11.03
N ARG A 327 -8.48 14.30 11.75
CA ARG A 327 -7.62 15.50 11.74
C ARG A 327 -7.05 15.81 10.37
N PHE A 328 -6.62 14.78 9.62
CA PHE A 328 -6.13 14.98 8.26
C PHE A 328 -7.26 15.51 7.35
N LYS A 329 -8.45 14.90 7.41
CA LYS A 329 -9.64 15.31 6.67
C LYS A 329 -10.04 16.76 6.97
N GLU A 330 -10.05 17.18 8.23
CA GLU A 330 -10.37 18.56 8.65
C GLU A 330 -9.44 19.60 8.01
N LYS A 331 -8.17 19.27 7.83
CA LYS A 331 -7.19 20.15 7.15
C LYS A 331 -7.23 20.04 5.63
N PHE A 332 -7.52 18.85 5.11
CA PHE A 332 -7.51 18.54 3.68
C PHE A 332 -8.74 19.11 2.97
N LEU A 333 -9.93 18.88 3.51
CA LEU A 333 -11.21 19.29 2.92
C LEU A 333 -11.26 20.77 2.51
N PRO A 334 -10.89 21.76 3.35
CA PRO A 334 -10.94 23.16 2.94
C PRO A 334 -9.90 23.54 1.88
N LYS A 335 -8.84 22.75 1.67
CA LYS A 335 -7.80 23.00 0.66
C LYS A 335 -8.14 22.39 -0.70
N VAL A 336 -8.78 21.21 -0.70
CA VAL A 336 -9.02 20.41 -1.91
C VAL A 336 -10.49 20.42 -2.34
N GLY A 337 -11.39 20.74 -1.42
CA GLY A 337 -12.83 20.81 -1.64
C GLY A 337 -13.55 19.49 -1.42
N TYR A 338 -12.84 18.35 -1.37
CA TYR A 338 -13.41 17.04 -1.08
C TYR A 338 -12.70 16.27 0.04
N ILE A 339 -13.33 15.23 0.58
CA ILE A 339 -12.70 14.38 1.63
C ILE A 339 -11.50 13.62 1.04
N PRO A 340 -10.43 13.38 1.83
CA PRO A 340 -9.26 12.69 1.32
C PRO A 340 -9.61 11.30 0.78
N GLY A 341 -9.03 10.97 -0.38
CA GLY A 341 -9.01 9.60 -0.89
C GLY A 341 -8.00 8.75 -0.15
N THR A 342 -8.04 7.45 -0.40
CA THR A 342 -7.10 6.49 0.16
C THR A 342 -5.65 6.79 -0.23
N TYR A 343 -5.40 7.20 -1.48
CA TYR A 343 -4.05 7.57 -1.92
C TYR A 343 -3.52 8.85 -1.23
N ALA A 344 -4.38 9.82 -0.94
CA ALA A 344 -4.00 10.99 -0.14
C ALA A 344 -3.60 10.56 1.28
N CYS A 345 -4.31 9.58 1.87
CA CYS A 345 -3.95 9.01 3.16
C CYS A 345 -2.62 8.25 3.10
N TYR A 346 -2.37 7.49 2.03
CA TYR A 346 -1.07 6.82 1.82
C TYR A 346 0.07 7.82 1.67
N LEU A 347 -0.11 8.88 0.88
CA LEU A 347 0.92 9.91 0.73
C LEU A 347 1.23 10.62 2.06
N TYR A 348 0.19 10.96 2.82
CA TYR A 348 0.34 11.52 4.17
C TYR A 348 1.16 10.58 5.07
N ASP A 349 0.84 9.29 5.04
CA ASP A 349 1.51 8.27 5.84
C ASP A 349 2.94 7.98 5.37
N SER A 350 3.23 8.04 4.06
CA SER A 350 4.58 7.88 3.51
C SER A 350 5.56 8.92 4.06
N ILE A 351 5.10 10.17 4.18
CA ILE A 351 5.89 11.27 4.75
C ILE A 351 6.15 11.02 6.23
N TRP A 352 5.13 10.59 6.97
CA TRP A 352 5.25 10.25 8.39
C TRP A 352 6.17 9.06 8.65
N ILE A 353 6.12 8.02 7.82
CA ILE A 353 7.01 6.85 7.95
C ILE A 353 8.46 7.25 7.71
N PHE A 354 8.76 8.04 6.67
CA PHE A 354 10.12 8.57 6.49
C PHE A 354 10.56 9.43 7.67
N ALA A 355 9.71 10.36 8.12
CA ALA A 355 10.04 11.22 9.25
C ALA A 355 10.33 10.40 10.51
N LYS A 356 9.46 9.43 10.84
CA LYS A 356 9.64 8.55 12.01
C LYS A 356 10.88 7.68 11.90
N ALA A 357 11.16 7.08 10.76
CA ALA A 357 12.37 6.28 10.56
C ALA A 357 13.65 7.12 10.74
N ILE A 358 13.68 8.34 10.21
CA ILE A 358 14.80 9.28 10.39
C ILE A 358 14.95 9.70 11.86
N LEU A 359 13.85 10.04 12.52
CA LEU A 359 13.84 10.47 13.93
C LEU A 359 14.24 9.34 14.88
N GLU A 360 13.73 8.13 14.68
CA GLU A 360 14.03 6.96 15.51
C GLU A 360 15.49 6.50 15.37
N THR A 361 16.04 6.57 14.16
CA THR A 361 17.43 6.18 13.90
C THR A 361 18.42 7.31 14.23
N GLY A 362 17.95 8.56 14.27
CA GLY A 362 18.81 9.73 14.35
C GLY A 362 19.71 9.89 13.12
N SER A 363 19.38 9.25 11.99
CA SER A 363 20.25 9.14 10.82
C SER A 363 19.57 9.62 9.54
N THR A 364 20.37 10.15 8.63
CA THR A 364 19.98 10.42 7.23
C THR A 364 20.71 9.50 6.25
N ASP A 365 21.42 8.49 6.77
CA ASP A 365 22.00 7.43 5.94
C ASP A 365 20.86 6.57 5.37
N PRO A 366 20.72 6.47 4.03
CA PRO A 366 19.62 5.75 3.42
C PRO A 366 19.53 4.28 3.83
N LYS A 367 20.65 3.60 4.08
CA LYS A 367 20.67 2.19 4.46
C LYS A 367 20.13 2.00 5.87
N VAL A 368 20.57 2.85 6.80
CA VAL A 368 20.09 2.85 8.19
C VAL A 368 18.59 3.15 8.25
N VAL A 369 18.14 4.13 7.46
CA VAL A 369 16.71 4.49 7.42
C VAL A 369 15.88 3.39 6.76
N LYS A 370 16.36 2.79 5.66
CA LYS A 370 15.70 1.66 4.98
C LYS A 370 15.44 0.50 5.94
N GLU A 371 16.44 0.09 6.70
CA GLU A 371 16.32 -1.00 7.68
C GLU A 371 15.29 -0.71 8.79
N ALA A 372 15.06 0.57 9.11
CA ALA A 372 14.08 0.96 10.12
C ALA A 372 12.64 1.00 9.60
N ILE A 373 12.43 1.20 8.29
CA ILE A 373 11.09 1.40 7.70
C ILE A 373 10.12 0.27 8.06
N PRO A 374 10.44 -1.03 7.88
CA PRO A 374 9.50 -2.11 8.21
C PRO A 374 9.03 -2.07 9.67
N ARG A 375 9.95 -1.82 10.62
CA ARG A 375 9.64 -1.72 12.06
C ARG A 375 8.77 -0.50 12.37
N VAL A 376 9.09 0.65 11.78
CA VAL A 376 8.30 1.88 11.93
C VAL A 376 6.91 1.67 11.38
N ALA A 377 6.79 1.14 10.17
CA ALA A 377 5.52 0.91 9.49
C ALA A 377 4.63 -0.09 10.26
N ALA A 378 5.22 -1.15 10.82
CA ALA A 378 4.51 -2.14 11.66
C ALA A 378 3.96 -1.58 12.98
N SER A 379 4.56 -0.50 13.51
CA SER A 379 4.11 0.16 14.74
C SER A 379 3.36 1.48 14.50
N TYR A 380 3.24 1.89 13.23
CA TYR A 380 2.62 3.14 12.84
C TYR A 380 1.15 2.93 12.45
N PHE A 381 0.29 3.66 13.16
CA PHE A 381 -1.12 3.80 12.83
C PHE A 381 -1.36 5.21 12.28
N GLY A 382 -1.57 5.28 10.97
CA GLY A 382 -1.64 6.52 10.21
C GLY A 382 -3.04 6.93 9.78
N ALA A 383 -3.13 7.91 8.88
CA ALA A 383 -4.38 8.34 8.28
C ALA A 383 -5.05 7.23 7.48
N SER A 384 -4.26 6.32 6.88
CA SER A 384 -4.74 5.13 6.17
C SER A 384 -4.96 3.91 7.08
N GLY A 385 -4.67 4.01 8.38
CA GLY A 385 -4.68 2.90 9.33
C GLY A 385 -3.31 2.23 9.51
N TRP A 386 -3.31 0.93 9.82
CA TRP A 386 -2.08 0.16 10.07
C TRP A 386 -1.23 0.00 8.82
N CYS A 387 0.06 0.33 8.91
CA CYS A 387 0.98 0.35 7.76
C CYS A 387 1.91 -0.87 7.66
N ASN A 388 1.55 -2.01 8.24
CA ASN A 388 2.40 -3.20 8.24
C ASN A 388 2.77 -3.64 6.80
N LEU A 389 4.06 -3.95 6.60
CA LEU A 389 4.62 -4.36 5.32
C LEU A 389 4.92 -5.87 5.29
N ASN A 390 4.84 -6.47 4.11
CA ASN A 390 5.25 -7.85 3.85
C ASN A 390 6.76 -7.90 3.51
N GLU A 391 7.23 -9.07 3.08
CA GLU A 391 8.64 -9.33 2.73
C GLU A 391 9.12 -8.55 1.49
N ASP A 392 8.19 -8.14 0.63
CA ASP A 392 8.44 -7.34 -0.58
C ASP A 392 8.45 -5.83 -0.30
N GLY A 393 8.22 -5.40 0.94
CA GLY A 393 8.06 -3.99 1.29
C GLY A 393 6.68 -3.40 0.98
N ASP A 394 5.69 -4.26 0.71
CA ASP A 394 4.33 -3.87 0.33
C ASP A 394 3.35 -3.96 1.51
N ARG A 395 2.32 -3.12 1.50
CA ARG A 395 1.20 -3.18 2.45
C ARG A 395 0.64 -4.60 2.53
N ALA A 396 0.83 -5.24 3.69
CA ALA A 396 0.58 -6.67 3.86
C ALA A 396 -0.90 -7.05 3.82
N VAL A 397 -1.77 -6.15 4.28
CA VAL A 397 -3.22 -6.38 4.39
C VAL A 397 -3.99 -5.13 4.05
N SER A 398 -5.17 -5.32 3.47
CA SER A 398 -6.15 -4.26 3.27
C SER A 398 -7.56 -4.81 3.32
N ILE A 399 -8.46 -4.00 3.84
CA ILE A 399 -9.90 -4.12 3.55
C ILE A 399 -10.18 -3.34 2.25
N TYR A 400 -11.25 -3.68 1.56
CA TYR A 400 -11.69 -2.91 0.39
C TYR A 400 -13.10 -2.40 0.62
N ASN A 401 -13.23 -1.08 0.63
CA ASN A 401 -14.53 -0.44 0.52
C ASN A 401 -15.06 -0.65 -0.89
N ILE A 402 -16.37 -0.85 -1.01
CA ILE A 402 -17.06 -0.88 -2.29
C ILE A 402 -17.83 0.40 -2.38
N TRP A 403 -17.47 1.23 -3.35
CA TRP A 403 -18.21 2.44 -3.65
C TRP A 403 -19.16 2.20 -4.81
N ALA A 404 -20.29 2.89 -4.85
CA ALA A 404 -21.28 2.75 -5.90
C ALA A 404 -21.91 4.10 -6.27
N VAL A 405 -22.32 4.30 -7.51
CA VAL A 405 -23.08 5.51 -7.88
C VAL A 405 -24.56 5.34 -7.53
N TYR A 406 -25.10 6.27 -6.74
CA TYR A 406 -26.51 6.34 -6.36
C TYR A 406 -27.02 7.79 -6.44
N ASP A 407 -28.32 7.96 -6.66
CA ASP A 407 -29.00 9.21 -6.29
C ASP A 407 -29.22 9.17 -4.77
N PRO A 408 -28.70 10.14 -3.99
CA PRO A 408 -28.95 10.21 -2.55
C PRO A 408 -30.44 10.18 -2.19
N GLY A 409 -31.33 10.66 -3.06
CA GLY A 409 -32.78 10.60 -2.87
C GLY A 409 -33.38 9.18 -2.90
N GLU A 410 -32.67 8.19 -3.44
CA GLU A 410 -33.09 6.78 -3.46
C GLU A 410 -32.78 6.05 -2.15
N LEU A 411 -31.96 6.61 -1.27
CA LEU A 411 -31.46 5.90 -0.10
C LEU A 411 -32.28 6.19 1.16
N PRO A 412 -32.46 5.17 2.01
CA PRO A 412 -33.14 5.33 3.28
C PRO A 412 -32.26 6.15 4.23
N ASN A 413 -32.74 7.26 4.79
CA ASN A 413 -31.97 8.14 5.68
C ASN A 413 -30.58 8.50 5.09
N PRO A 414 -30.51 9.33 4.03
CA PRO A 414 -29.26 9.63 3.32
C PRO A 414 -28.11 10.12 4.21
N GLU A 415 -28.42 10.71 5.36
CA GLU A 415 -27.49 11.16 6.40
C GLU A 415 -26.70 10.03 7.09
N ASP A 416 -27.19 8.78 7.01
CA ASP A 416 -26.55 7.61 7.63
C ASP A 416 -25.39 7.04 6.77
N TYR A 417 -25.25 7.52 5.53
CA TYR A 417 -24.26 7.01 4.57
C TYR A 417 -23.04 7.92 4.46
N GLU A 418 -21.87 7.32 4.20
CA GLU A 418 -20.66 8.05 3.85
C GLU A 418 -20.60 8.31 2.34
N TRP A 419 -20.54 9.59 1.98
CA TRP A 419 -20.54 10.06 0.59
C TRP A 419 -19.28 10.84 0.27
N LEU A 420 -18.95 10.94 -1.02
CA LEU A 420 -18.00 11.93 -1.49
C LEU A 420 -18.58 13.33 -1.22
N TYR A 421 -18.00 14.07 -0.27
CA TYR A 421 -18.21 15.53 -0.14
C TYR A 421 -17.20 16.22 -1.08
N GLY A 422 -17.60 17.22 -1.87
CA GLY A 422 -16.78 17.77 -2.95
C GLY A 422 -17.46 18.90 -3.74
N PRO A 423 -16.75 19.83 -4.40
CA PRO A 423 -17.35 20.69 -5.41
C PRO A 423 -17.96 19.80 -6.51
N GLY A 424 -19.28 19.88 -6.69
CA GLY A 424 -20.07 18.93 -7.49
C GLY A 424 -20.95 18.01 -6.63
N ALA A 425 -20.48 17.59 -5.45
CA ALA A 425 -21.23 16.82 -4.46
C ALA A 425 -21.96 17.66 -3.40
N GLU A 426 -21.66 18.97 -3.30
CA GLU A 426 -22.47 19.94 -2.53
C GLU A 426 -23.86 20.18 -3.14
N GLN A 427 -24.14 19.62 -4.32
CA GLN A 427 -25.45 19.68 -4.93
C GLN A 427 -26.40 18.65 -4.30
N TYR A 428 -26.69 18.82 -3.01
CA TYR A 428 -27.81 18.15 -2.36
C TYR A 428 -29.09 18.48 -3.13
N GLY A 429 -29.65 17.47 -3.79
CA GLY A 429 -30.94 17.54 -4.43
C GLY A 429 -31.28 16.21 -5.08
N PRO A 430 -32.54 15.75 -5.00
CA PRO A 430 -32.98 14.57 -5.73
C PRO A 430 -32.66 14.72 -7.22
N GLY A 431 -32.18 13.65 -7.85
CA GLY A 431 -31.83 13.58 -9.27
C GLY A 431 -30.36 13.85 -9.60
N LYS A 432 -29.43 13.84 -8.62
CA LYS A 432 -27.99 14.04 -8.85
C LYS A 432 -27.19 12.84 -8.35
N PRO A 433 -26.48 12.11 -9.22
CA PRO A 433 -25.67 10.98 -8.78
C PRO A 433 -24.55 11.43 -7.87
N ASN A 434 -24.22 10.58 -6.91
CA ASN A 434 -23.02 10.70 -6.10
C ASN A 434 -22.46 9.31 -5.77
N TRP A 435 -21.17 9.27 -5.42
CA TRP A 435 -20.50 8.07 -4.94
C TRP A 435 -20.87 7.77 -3.47
N VAL A 436 -21.51 6.61 -3.36
CA VAL A 436 -21.92 5.69 -2.28
C VAL A 436 -20.88 4.84 -1.59
N LEU A 437 -20.45 4.99 -0.34
CA LEU A 437 -19.93 3.80 0.37
C LEU A 437 -21.04 2.73 0.47
N ALA A 438 -20.99 1.73 -0.41
CA ALA A 438 -22.07 0.76 -0.63
C ALA A 438 -21.84 -0.57 0.08
N GLY A 439 -20.61 -0.86 0.48
CA GLY A 439 -20.27 -2.06 1.21
C GLY A 439 -18.79 -2.16 1.54
N VAL A 440 -18.40 -3.28 2.11
CA VAL A 440 -17.01 -3.59 2.45
C VAL A 440 -16.74 -5.07 2.18
N TYR A 441 -15.62 -5.34 1.52
CA TYR A 441 -15.01 -6.66 1.43
C TYR A 441 -14.06 -6.87 2.62
N ASP A 442 -14.28 -7.96 3.34
CA ASP A 442 -13.43 -8.40 4.44
C ASP A 442 -12.63 -9.65 4.01
N PRO A 443 -11.29 -9.56 3.93
CA PRO A 443 -10.45 -10.68 3.53
C PRO A 443 -10.43 -11.83 4.56
N LEU A 444 -10.80 -11.58 5.82
CA LEU A 444 -10.84 -12.64 6.85
C LEU A 444 -12.04 -13.56 6.68
N SER A 445 -13.20 -12.99 6.34
CA SER A 445 -14.42 -13.75 6.05
C SER A 445 -14.56 -14.15 4.58
N ASP A 446 -13.71 -13.63 3.69
CA ASP A 446 -13.79 -13.78 2.22
C ASP A 446 -15.21 -13.46 1.71
N SER A 447 -15.76 -12.35 2.19
CA SER A 447 -17.14 -11.98 1.90
C SER A 447 -17.36 -10.47 1.85
N VAL A 448 -18.40 -10.07 1.11
CA VAL A 448 -18.86 -8.69 1.06
C VAL A 448 -20.05 -8.47 1.98
N SER A 449 -19.94 -7.46 2.83
CA SER A 449 -21.06 -6.88 3.59
C SER A 449 -21.59 -5.64 2.86
N TRP A 450 -22.85 -5.69 2.42
CA TRP A 450 -23.51 -4.59 1.72
C TRP A 450 -24.24 -3.68 2.69
N PHE A 451 -24.10 -2.37 2.51
CA PHE A 451 -24.83 -1.32 3.25
C PHE A 451 -26.04 -0.81 2.46
N VAL A 452 -26.00 -0.95 1.14
CA VAL A 452 -27.12 -0.63 0.24
C VAL A 452 -27.91 -1.89 -0.12
N SER A 453 -29.16 -1.71 -0.53
CA SER A 453 -29.96 -2.81 -1.06
C SER A 453 -29.42 -3.26 -2.41
N ILE A 454 -29.03 -4.52 -2.51
CA ILE A 454 -28.71 -5.20 -3.78
C ILE A 454 -29.89 -6.07 -4.23
N PRO A 455 -30.02 -6.38 -5.54
CA PRO A 455 -31.02 -7.33 -6.01
C PRO A 455 -30.95 -8.65 -5.24
N ALA A 456 -32.10 -9.26 -4.94
CA ALA A 456 -32.14 -10.54 -4.23
C ALA A 456 -31.30 -11.59 -4.99
N LYS A 457 -30.42 -12.31 -4.27
CA LYS A 457 -29.60 -13.38 -4.85
C LYS A 457 -30.52 -14.33 -5.63
N VAL A 458 -30.19 -14.55 -6.90
CA VAL A 458 -30.87 -15.57 -7.70
C VAL A 458 -30.65 -16.90 -6.98
N GLY A 459 -31.71 -17.44 -6.38
CA GLY A 459 -31.66 -18.72 -5.70
C GLY A 459 -31.27 -19.79 -6.71
N LEU A 460 -30.07 -20.32 -6.58
CA LEU A 460 -29.69 -21.53 -7.28
C LEU A 460 -30.54 -22.65 -6.67
N GLY A 461 -31.46 -23.19 -7.47
CA GLY A 461 -32.06 -24.47 -7.14
C GLY A 461 -30.94 -25.47 -6.87
N SER A 462 -31.00 -26.08 -5.70
CA SER A 462 -30.10 -27.13 -5.19
C SER A 462 -29.80 -28.22 -6.22
#